data_AF-A0A1B9GUA8-F1
#
_entry.id   AF-A0A1B9GUA8-F1
#
_cell.length_a   1.000
_cell.length_b   1.000
_cell.length_c   1.000
_cell.angle_alpha   90.00
_cell.angle_beta   90.00
_cell.angle_gamma   90.00
#
_symmetry.space_group_name_H-M   'P 1'
#
loop_
_entity.id
_entity.type
_entity.pdbx_description
1 polymer ?
#
loop_
_entity_poly.entity_id
_entity_poly.type
_entity_poly.pdbx_seq_one_letter_code
_entity_poly.pdbx_strand_id
1 'polypeptide(L)'
;MTLSMNRALAGRDTQRDTSMLTWESQQIQGSPAITEKLVNLPFQKVQHKIVTIDAQPSSPSTASLIVLVTGQLLVDDGQNPLQFTQVFHRYRWEGAR
;
A
#
# COMPACT_ATOMS: atom_id res chain seq x y z
N MET A 1 -8.48 -2.26 2.34
CA MET A 1 -7.03 -2.54 2.50
C MET A 1 -6.41 -2.35 1.13
N THR A 2 -6.48 -1.11 0.69
CA THR A 2 -6.43 -0.66 -0.70
C THR A 2 -5.81 0.73 -0.61
N LEU A 3 -5.32 1.30 -1.71
CA LEU A 3 -4.82 2.68 -1.81
C LEU A 3 -5.88 3.76 -1.44
N SER A 4 -6.98 3.38 -0.80
CA SER A 4 -7.88 4.24 -0.03
C SER A 4 -7.36 4.46 1.41
N MET A 5 -6.05 4.46 1.62
CA MET A 5 -5.51 4.79 2.93
C MET A 5 -5.89 6.23 3.21
N ASN A 6 -6.86 6.39 4.12
CA ASN A 6 -7.39 7.66 4.60
C ASN A 6 -6.28 8.70 4.67
N ARG A 7 -6.46 9.79 3.92
CA ARG A 7 -5.60 10.99 3.91
C ARG A 7 -5.47 11.68 5.29
N ALA A 8 -5.96 11.07 6.37
CA ALA A 8 -6.22 11.67 7.67
C ALA A 8 -5.50 11.00 8.87
N LEU A 9 -4.68 9.95 8.69
CA LEU A 9 -3.97 9.32 9.81
C LEU A 9 -2.49 9.76 9.91
N ALA A 10 -2.23 11.04 9.68
CA ALA A 10 -0.95 11.67 9.95
C ALA A 10 -0.79 11.89 11.48
N GLY A 11 -0.25 10.90 12.19
CA GLY A 11 -0.03 11.03 13.62
C GLY A 11 0.79 9.89 14.22
N ARG A 12 2.07 10.18 14.47
CA ARG A 12 2.96 9.57 15.48
C ARG A 12 3.16 8.06 15.40
N ASP A 13 4.01 7.63 14.49
CA ASP A 13 4.47 6.26 14.53
C ASP A 13 5.87 6.12 13.92
N THR A 14 6.92 5.97 14.73
CA THR A 14 8.32 5.93 14.28
C THR A 14 8.62 4.73 13.37
N GLN A 15 7.79 3.68 13.39
CA GLN A 15 7.87 2.58 12.44
C GLN A 15 7.51 2.99 10.99
N ARG A 16 6.86 4.14 10.82
CA ARG A 16 6.53 4.69 9.49
C ARG A 16 7.72 5.33 8.81
N ASP A 17 8.77 5.69 9.54
CA ASP A 17 9.99 6.27 8.97
C ASP A 17 10.87 5.20 8.31
N THR A 18 10.79 3.95 8.77
CA THR A 18 11.50 2.81 8.17
C THR A 18 10.68 2.07 7.11
N SER A 19 9.43 2.48 6.88
CA SER A 19 8.59 1.90 5.83
C SER A 19 9.23 2.09 4.46
N MET A 20 9.08 1.09 3.59
CA MET A 20 9.59 1.12 2.22
C MET A 20 8.48 0.85 1.21
N LEU A 21 8.55 1.52 0.07
CA LEU A 21 7.77 1.27 -1.13
C LEU A 21 8.72 1.04 -2.30
N THR A 22 8.49 -0.03 -3.05
CA THR A 22 9.05 -0.18 -4.39
C THR A 22 7.92 -0.01 -5.40
N TRP A 23 7.98 1.01 -6.24
CA TRP A 23 6.99 1.31 -7.26
C TRP A 23 7.66 1.33 -8.63
N GLU A 24 7.30 0.38 -9.51
CA GLU A 24 7.86 0.30 -10.87
C GLU A 24 9.40 0.40 -10.88
N SER A 25 10.07 -0.41 -10.05
CA SER A 25 11.52 -0.43 -9.80
C SER A 25 12.10 0.73 -8.96
N GLN A 26 11.34 1.80 -8.70
CA GLN A 26 11.80 2.90 -7.86
C GLN A 26 11.61 2.57 -6.36
N GLN A 27 12.71 2.53 -5.62
CA GLN A 27 12.70 2.37 -4.17
C GLN A 27 12.54 3.72 -3.45
N ILE A 28 11.66 3.76 -2.47
CA ILE A 28 11.31 4.95 -1.69
C ILE A 28 11.22 4.53 -0.23
N GLN A 29 11.84 5.28 0.66
CA GLN A 29 11.86 5.01 2.09
C GLN A 29 11.25 6.17 2.88
N GLY A 30 10.53 5.83 3.95
CA GLY A 30 9.90 6.76 4.86
C GLY A 30 8.53 7.23 4.38
N SER A 31 7.60 7.32 5.31
CA SER A 31 6.22 7.68 5.02
C SER A 31 6.02 9.04 4.34
N PRO A 32 6.78 10.11 4.65
CA PRO A 32 6.66 11.36 3.91
C PRO A 32 6.94 11.20 2.41
N ALA A 33 8.06 10.57 2.05
CA ALA A 33 8.45 10.36 0.65
C ALA A 33 7.51 9.39 -0.07
N ILE A 34 7.05 8.34 0.62
CA ILE A 34 6.03 7.42 0.10
C ILE A 34 4.73 8.17 -0.21
N THR A 35 4.28 9.04 0.70
CA THR A 35 3.07 9.84 0.51
C THR A 35 3.22 10.79 -0.66
N GLU A 36 4.34 11.50 -0.74
CA GLU A 36 4.65 12.40 -1.85
C GLU A 36 4.63 11.67 -3.20
N LYS A 37 5.27 10.49 -3.31
CA LYS A 37 5.22 9.67 -4.52
C LYS A 37 3.78 9.35 -4.93
N LEU A 38 2.96 8.88 -3.99
CA LEU A 38 1.60 8.44 -4.27
C LEU A 38 0.68 9.61 -4.68
N VAL A 39 0.87 10.79 -4.09
CA VAL A 39 0.10 12.00 -4.42
C VAL A 39 0.49 12.54 -5.81
N ASN A 40 1.76 12.40 -6.19
CA ASN A 40 2.28 12.89 -7.47
C ASN A 40 2.15 11.88 -8.63
N LEU A 41 1.41 10.78 -8.44
CA LEU A 41 1.10 9.89 -9.56
C LEU A 41 0.25 10.64 -10.61
N PRO A 42 0.44 10.37 -11.92
CA PRO A 42 -0.14 11.16 -13.00
C PRO A 42 -1.61 10.79 -13.26
N PHE A 43 -2.44 10.82 -12.22
CA PHE A 43 -3.88 10.62 -12.30
C PHE A 43 -4.63 11.38 -11.21
N GLN A 44 -5.86 11.79 -11.50
CA GLN A 44 -6.71 12.53 -10.57
C GLN A 44 -7.63 11.60 -9.79
N LYS A 45 -8.13 10.55 -10.44
CA LYS A 45 -9.00 9.53 -9.85
C LYS A 45 -8.40 8.15 -10.08
N VAL A 46 -8.44 7.32 -9.06
CA VAL A 46 -8.08 5.90 -9.15
C VAL A 46 -9.08 5.06 -8.35
N GLN A 47 -9.68 4.07 -9.01
CA GLN A 47 -10.50 3.04 -8.37
C GLN A 47 -9.79 1.70 -8.48
N HIS A 48 -9.66 1.00 -7.36
CA HIS A 48 -9.10 -0.35 -7.32
C HIS A 48 -10.24 -1.37 -7.39
N LYS A 49 -10.19 -2.28 -8.36
CA LYS A 49 -11.00 -3.49 -8.39
C LYS A 49 -10.11 -4.67 -8.01
N ILE A 50 -10.35 -5.20 -6.80
CA ILE A 50 -9.56 -6.32 -6.29
C ILE A 50 -10.07 -7.62 -6.91
N VAL A 51 -9.14 -8.46 -7.36
CA VAL A 51 -9.45 -9.79 -7.93
C VAL A 51 -9.09 -10.87 -6.92
N THR A 52 -7.85 -10.92 -6.43
CA THR A 52 -7.45 -11.84 -5.36
C THR A 52 -6.79 -11.11 -4.19
N ILE A 53 -6.94 -11.70 -3.00
CA ILE A 53 -6.19 -11.35 -1.80
C ILE A 53 -5.75 -12.67 -1.16
N ASP A 54 -4.45 -12.87 -1.10
CA ASP A 54 -3.83 -14.04 -0.49
C ASP A 54 -2.95 -13.57 0.67
N ALA A 55 -3.18 -14.09 1.87
CA ALA A 55 -2.49 -13.65 3.09
C ALA A 55 -1.89 -14.82 3.85
N GLN A 56 -0.68 -14.64 4.37
CA GLN A 56 0.05 -15.63 5.16
C GLN A 56 0.77 -14.97 6.34
N PRO A 57 0.95 -15.67 7.47
CA PRO A 57 1.93 -15.27 8.48
C PRO A 57 3.32 -15.19 7.84
N SER A 58 4.03 -14.07 8.04
CA SER A 58 5.36 -13.87 7.44
C SER A 58 6.52 -14.20 8.36
N SER A 59 6.25 -14.42 9.66
CA SER A 59 7.26 -14.78 10.64
C SER A 59 6.67 -15.71 11.71
N PRO A 60 7.41 -16.74 12.16
CA PRO A 60 6.99 -17.61 13.26
C PRO A 60 7.14 -16.95 14.65
N SER A 61 8.00 -15.93 14.77
CA SER A 61 8.35 -15.29 16.05
C SER A 61 7.87 -13.85 16.17
N THR A 62 7.62 -13.18 15.05
CA THR A 62 7.13 -11.80 15.00
C THR A 62 5.70 -11.81 14.48
N ALA A 63 4.79 -11.10 15.14
CA ALA A 63 3.42 -10.97 14.68
C ALA A 63 3.36 -10.10 13.41
N SER A 64 3.45 -10.75 12.25
CA SER A 64 3.44 -10.10 10.95
C SER A 64 2.74 -10.93 9.87
N LEU A 65 2.19 -10.24 8.89
CA LEU A 65 1.49 -10.81 7.74
C LEU A 65 2.14 -10.34 6.44
N ILE A 66 2.31 -11.24 5.48
CA ILE A 66 2.53 -10.92 4.08
C ILE A 66 1.22 -11.09 3.32
N VAL A 67 0.87 -10.10 2.51
CA VAL A 67 -0.38 -10.08 1.74
C VAL A 67 -0.06 -9.78 0.29
N LEU A 68 -0.44 -10.68 -0.61
CA LEU A 68 -0.42 -10.47 -2.06
C LEU A 68 -1.82 -10.06 -2.51
N VAL A 69 -1.89 -8.98 -3.28
CA VAL A 69 -3.11 -8.46 -3.87
C VAL A 69 -2.93 -8.38 -5.37
N THR A 70 -3.87 -8.93 -6.12
CA THR A 70 -3.94 -8.74 -7.57
C THR A 70 -5.25 -8.04 -7.93
N GLY A 71 -5.23 -7.25 -8.99
CA GLY A 71 -6.44 -6.63 -9.48
C GLY A 71 -6.23 -5.62 -10.59
N GLN A 72 -7.19 -4.70 -10.69
CA GLN A 72 -7.25 -3.69 -11.72
C GLN A 72 -7.32 -2.28 -11.11
N LEU A 73 -6.65 -1.32 -11.75
CA LEU A 73 -6.78 0.12 -11.52
C LEU A 73 -7.59 0.72 -12.66
N LEU A 74 -8.70 1.38 -12.32
CA LEU A 74 -9.43 2.24 -13.24
C LEU A 74 -9.03 3.67 -12.92
N VAL A 75 -8.49 4.36 -13.92
CA VAL A 75 -7.84 5.65 -13.76
C VAL A 75 -8.57 6.70 -14.60
N ASP A 76 -8.86 7.87 -14.03
CA ASP A 76 -9.45 9.04 -14.70
C ASP A 76 -10.66 8.72 -15.60
N ASP A 77 -11.55 7.84 -15.12
CA ASP A 77 -12.74 7.38 -15.84
C ASP A 77 -12.43 6.67 -17.19
N GLY A 78 -11.17 6.25 -17.39
CA GLY A 78 -10.70 5.52 -18.56
C GLY A 78 -11.32 4.14 -18.70
N GLN A 79 -11.57 3.73 -19.95
CA GLN A 79 -12.21 2.44 -20.26
C GLN A 79 -11.26 1.24 -20.11
N ASN A 80 -9.95 1.47 -20.13
CA ASN A 80 -8.94 0.41 -20.09
C ASN A 80 -8.40 0.23 -18.66
N PRO A 81 -8.77 -0.84 -17.94
CA PRO A 81 -8.21 -1.12 -16.63
C PRO A 81 -6.73 -1.51 -16.73
N LEU A 82 -5.90 -0.96 -15.84
CA LEU A 82 -4.50 -1.35 -15.69
C LEU A 82 -4.42 -2.51 -14.71
N GLN A 83 -3.75 -3.61 -15.07
CA GLN A 83 -3.53 -4.70 -14.14
C GLN A 83 -2.46 -4.31 -13.12
N PHE A 84 -2.65 -4.68 -11.86
CA PHE A 84 -1.68 -4.45 -10.80
C PHE A 84 -1.49 -5.69 -9.94
N THR A 85 -0.28 -5.81 -9.41
CA THR A 85 0.09 -6.75 -8.35
C THR A 85 0.76 -5.95 -7.25
N GLN A 86 0.33 -6.14 -6.00
CA GLN A 86 0.86 -5.41 -4.86
C GLN A 86 1.11 -6.37 -3.70
N VAL A 87 2.28 -6.25 -3.08
CA VAL A 87 2.61 -7.00 -1.86
C VAL A 87 2.69 -6.03 -0.70
N PHE A 88 2.08 -6.41 0.42
CA PHE A 88 2.18 -5.71 1.69
C PHE A 88 2.82 -6.60 2.74
N HIS A 89 3.84 -6.08 3.41
CA HIS A 89 4.26 -6.60 4.70
C HIS A 89 3.61 -5.74 5.79
N ARG A 90 2.93 -6.39 6.75
CA ARG A 90 2.26 -5.74 7.87
C ARG A 90 2.80 -6.30 9.16
N TYR A 91 3.30 -5.42 10.01
CA TYR A 91 3.61 -5.74 11.40
C TYR A 91 2.40 -5.41 12.26
N ARG A 92 2.22 -6.15 13.37
CA ARG A 92 1.21 -5.80 14.37
C ARG A 92 1.47 -4.39 14.88
N TRP A 93 0.44 -3.56 14.83
CA TRP A 93 0.46 -2.25 15.49
C TRP A 93 0.28 -2.45 17.00
N GLU A 94 1.24 -2.03 17.81
CA GLU A 94 1.20 -2.19 19.27
C GLU A 94 0.21 -1.24 19.96
N GLY A 95 -0.32 -0.23 19.25
CA GLY A 95 -1.31 0.71 19.77
C GLY A 95 -2.77 0.28 19.61
N ALA A 96 -3.06 -0.89 19.05
CA ALA A 96 -4.42 -1.43 18.97
C ALA A 96 -4.74 -2.23 20.25
N ARG A 97 -5.42 -1.58 21.19
CA ARG A 97 -6.18 -2.25 22.27
C ARG A 97 -7.62 -2.44 21.83
#